data_AF-A0AAV1MBR6-F1
#
_entry.id   AF-A0AAV1MBR6-F1
#
_cell.length_a   1.000
_cell.length_b   1.000
_cell.length_c   1.000
_cell.angle_alpha   90.00
_cell.angle_beta   90.00
_cell.angle_gamma   90.00
#
_symmetry.space_group_name_H-M   'P 1'
#
loop_
_entity.id
_entity.type
_entity.pdbx_description
1 polymer ?
#
loop_
_entity_poly.entity_id
_entity_poly.type
_entity_poly.pdbx_seq_one_letter_code
_entity_poly.pdbx_strand_id
1 'polypeptide(L)'
;MVACFLTRGDLWISWEEGAKVFENYLLDYDWSLNAGNWMWLSASAFFYKYFRVYSPVAFGKKTDKDGLYIRKYVPELKKYPSDYIYEPWKAPKSIQTKAGCIVGIGYPKRIVDHDKIHKENIQKMSLAYKNNREKKAMKRPRS
;
A
#
# COMPACT_ATOMS: atom_id res chain seq x y z
N MET A 1 -3.44 -2.06 -4.97
CA MET A 1 -2.49 -1.05 -4.45
C MET A 1 -2.67 -0.88 -2.94
N VAL A 2 -3.83 -0.43 -2.46
CA VAL A 2 -4.06 -0.09 -1.03
C VAL A 2 -3.87 -1.25 -0.06
N ALA A 3 -4.27 -2.48 -0.41
CA ALA A 3 -4.06 -3.64 0.44
C ALA A 3 -2.57 -3.98 0.64
N CYS A 4 -1.75 -3.81 -0.41
CA CYS A 4 -0.31 -3.97 -0.30
C CYS A 4 0.28 -2.88 0.61
N PHE A 5 -0.16 -1.62 0.44
CA PHE A 5 0.28 -0.51 1.30
C PHE A 5 -0.04 -0.76 2.77
N LEU A 6 -1.28 -1.15 3.09
CA LEU A 6 -1.70 -1.45 4.46
C LEU A 6 -0.90 -2.58 5.10
N THR A 7 -0.65 -3.65 4.35
CA THR A 7 -0.07 -4.89 4.89
C THR A 7 1.45 -4.94 4.71
N ARG A 8 1.94 -5.85 3.86
CA ARG A 8 3.37 -6.16 3.70
C ARG A 8 4.19 -5.07 3.00
N GLY A 9 3.53 -4.12 2.34
CA GLY A 9 4.18 -3.06 1.56
C GLY A 9 4.72 -1.97 2.47
N ASP A 10 3.86 -1.41 3.33
CA ASP A 10 4.20 -0.17 4.03
C ASP A 10 3.87 -0.22 5.52
N LEU A 11 2.59 -0.31 5.89
CA LEU A 11 2.16 -0.08 7.28
C LEU A 11 2.30 -1.28 8.21
N TRP A 12 2.51 -2.48 7.67
CA TRP A 12 2.66 -3.72 8.43
C TRP A 12 1.46 -4.03 9.33
N ILE A 13 0.26 -3.64 8.90
CA ILE A 13 -1.01 -3.91 9.59
C ILE A 13 -1.61 -5.23 9.07
N SER A 14 -2.37 -5.93 9.91
CA SER A 14 -3.05 -7.18 9.52
C SER A 14 -3.99 -6.96 8.33
N TRP A 15 -4.06 -7.95 7.44
CA TRP A 15 -4.98 -7.95 6.32
C TRP A 15 -6.46 -7.95 6.77
N GLU A 16 -6.73 -8.45 7.98
CA GLU A 16 -8.08 -8.47 8.57
C GLU A 16 -8.63 -7.06 8.82
N GLU A 17 -7.78 -6.10 9.21
CA GLU A 17 -8.21 -4.71 9.42
C GLU A 17 -8.63 -4.05 8.09
N GLY A 18 -7.91 -4.37 7.01
CA GLY A 18 -8.29 -3.95 5.68
C GLY A 18 -9.57 -4.61 5.18
N ALA A 19 -9.74 -5.90 5.48
CA ALA A 19 -10.93 -6.66 5.14
C ALA A 19 -12.18 -6.08 5.80
N LYS A 20 -12.11 -5.69 7.08
CA LYS A 20 -13.21 -5.00 7.80
C LYS A 20 -13.59 -3.66 7.16
N VAL A 21 -12.61 -2.88 6.71
CA VAL A 21 -12.90 -1.64 6.00
C VAL A 21 -13.62 -1.94 4.68
N PHE A 22 -13.12 -2.91 3.91
CA PHE A 22 -13.71 -3.27 2.62
C PHE A 22 -15.14 -3.80 2.76
N GLU A 23 -15.41 -4.56 3.81
CA GLU A 23 -16.76 -5.02 4.17
C GLU A 23 -17.77 -3.89 4.36
N ASN A 24 -17.34 -2.77 4.93
CA ASN A 24 -18.23 -1.63 5.18
C ASN A 24 -18.48 -0.76 3.94
N TYR A 25 -17.55 -0.73 2.98
CA TYR A 25 -17.58 0.26 1.89
C TYR A 25 -17.77 -0.32 0.49
N LEU A 26 -17.52 -1.60 0.28
CA LEU A 26 -17.68 -2.23 -1.03
C LEU A 26 -19.15 -2.59 -1.28
N LEU A 27 -19.70 -2.06 -2.37
CA LEU A 27 -21.04 -2.45 -2.85
C LEU A 27 -21.10 -3.92 -3.28
N ASP A 28 -19.97 -4.46 -3.72
CA ASP A 28 -19.77 -5.84 -4.19
C ASP A 28 -19.10 -6.72 -3.13
N TYR A 29 -19.26 -6.39 -1.85
CA TYR A 29 -18.71 -7.20 -0.77
C TYR A 29 -19.18 -8.66 -0.89
N ASP A 30 -18.21 -9.56 -0.93
CA ASP A 30 -18.39 -10.99 -0.76
C ASP A 30 -17.34 -11.49 0.23
N TRP A 31 -17.78 -12.28 1.20
CA TRP A 31 -16.92 -12.77 2.27
C TRP A 31 -15.71 -13.56 1.75
N SER A 32 -15.94 -14.47 0.79
CA SER A 32 -14.92 -15.37 0.27
C SER A 32 -13.92 -14.62 -0.61
N LEU A 33 -14.41 -13.77 -1.50
CA LEU A 33 -13.59 -12.95 -2.38
C LEU A 33 -12.78 -11.93 -1.57
N ASN A 34 -13.38 -11.30 -0.56
CA ASN A 34 -12.67 -10.36 0.30
C ASN A 34 -11.53 -11.06 1.05
N ALA A 35 -11.83 -12.13 1.80
CA ALA A 35 -10.81 -12.87 2.55
C ALA A 35 -9.71 -13.43 1.64
N GLY A 36 -10.08 -14.05 0.52
CA GLY A 36 -9.15 -14.62 -0.46
C GLY A 36 -8.19 -13.58 -1.05
N ASN A 37 -8.72 -12.44 -1.51
CA ASN A 37 -7.90 -11.38 -2.12
C ASN A 37 -7.01 -10.66 -1.09
N TRP A 38 -7.49 -10.47 0.15
CA TRP A 38 -6.67 -9.90 1.22
C TRP A 38 -5.49 -10.81 1.56
N MET A 39 -5.72 -12.12 1.70
CA MET A 39 -4.65 -13.09 1.92
C MET A 39 -3.65 -13.16 0.75
N TRP A 40 -4.13 -13.01 -0.49
CA TRP A 40 -3.27 -12.94 -1.67
C TRP A 40 -2.37 -11.71 -1.64
N LEU A 41 -2.95 -10.52 -1.41
CA LEU A 41 -2.20 -9.25 -1.49
C LEU A 41 -1.23 -9.08 -0.32
N SER A 42 -1.57 -9.57 0.86
CA SER A 42 -0.67 -9.64 2.02
C SER A 42 0.41 -10.72 1.90
N ALA A 43 0.31 -11.58 0.87
CA ALA A 43 1.12 -12.78 0.72
C ALA A 43 1.03 -13.73 1.94
N SER A 44 -0.17 -13.83 2.52
CA SER A 44 -0.48 -14.79 3.59
C SER A 44 -0.86 -16.16 3.01
N ALA A 45 -1.56 -16.19 1.86
CA ALA A 45 -1.90 -17.42 1.14
C ALA A 45 -1.97 -17.18 -0.37
N PHE A 46 -1.88 -18.25 -1.17
CA PHE A 46 -1.99 -18.29 -2.64
C PHE A 46 -0.90 -17.56 -3.44
N PHE A 47 -0.38 -16.44 -2.92
CA PHE A 47 0.72 -15.69 -3.49
C PHE A 47 1.91 -15.62 -2.52
N TYR A 48 3.08 -16.07 -2.99
CA TYR A 48 4.28 -16.19 -2.15
C TYR A 48 5.47 -15.35 -2.63
N LYS A 49 5.33 -14.62 -3.75
CA LYS A 49 6.39 -13.73 -4.29
C LYS A 49 6.37 -12.37 -3.60
N TYR A 50 6.49 -12.36 -2.27
CA TYR A 50 6.36 -11.17 -1.42
C TYR A 50 7.37 -10.05 -1.72
N PHE A 51 8.45 -10.33 -2.44
CA PHE A 51 9.40 -9.32 -2.94
C PHE A 51 8.81 -8.43 -4.05
N ARG A 52 7.69 -8.81 -4.69
CA ARG A 52 6.97 -7.94 -5.62
C ARG A 52 6.07 -6.99 -4.85
N VAL A 53 6.56 -5.80 -4.55
CA VAL A 53 5.83 -4.76 -3.82
C VAL A 53 5.29 -3.71 -4.80
N TYR A 54 4.04 -3.27 -4.59
CA TYR A 54 3.47 -2.17 -5.36
C TYR A 54 3.98 -0.83 -4.82
N SER A 55 4.53 0.01 -5.69
CA SER A 55 4.89 1.39 -5.32
C SER A 55 3.62 2.26 -5.29
N PRO A 56 3.32 2.97 -4.19
CA PRO A 56 2.20 3.91 -4.12
C PRO A 56 2.39 5.12 -5.06
N VAL A 57 3.63 5.39 -5.49
CA VAL A 57 3.97 6.46 -6.43
C VAL A 57 3.95 5.95 -7.87
N ALA A 58 4.74 4.91 -8.18
CA ALA A 58 4.98 4.52 -9.57
C ALA A 58 3.84 3.72 -10.20
N PHE A 59 3.01 3.03 -9.41
CA PHE A 59 1.97 2.16 -9.96
C PHE A 59 0.89 2.93 -10.72
N GLY A 60 0.39 4.03 -10.13
CA GLY A 60 -0.65 4.86 -10.75
C GLY A 60 -0.18 5.58 -12.02
N LYS A 61 1.08 6.07 -12.02
CA LYS A 61 1.69 6.76 -13.17
C LYS A 61 1.72 5.93 -14.46
N LYS A 62 1.65 4.60 -14.36
CA LYS A 62 1.66 3.71 -15.54
C LYS A 62 0.41 3.87 -16.40
N THR A 63 -0.74 4.14 -15.77
CA THR A 63 -2.03 4.22 -16.45
C THR A 63 -2.63 5.63 -16.44
N ASP A 64 -2.21 6.48 -15.52
CA ASP A 64 -2.66 7.87 -15.39
C ASP A 64 -1.44 8.79 -15.19
N LYS A 65 -0.84 9.26 -16.29
CA LYS A 65 0.37 10.11 -16.20
C LYS A 65 0.06 11.50 -15.64
N ASP A 66 -1.14 12.01 -15.87
CA ASP A 66 -1.56 13.35 -15.47
C ASP A 66 -2.17 13.41 -14.07
N GLY A 67 -2.35 12.25 -13.44
CA GLY A 67 -2.95 12.09 -12.12
C GLY A 67 -4.40 12.56 -12.08
N LEU A 68 -5.16 12.41 -13.17
CA LEU A 68 -6.56 12.80 -13.26
C LEU A 68 -7.40 12.15 -12.14
N TYR A 69 -7.09 10.90 -11.78
CA TYR A 69 -7.74 10.22 -10.66
C TYR A 69 -7.47 10.93 -9.34
N ILE A 70 -6.22 11.31 -9.06
CA ILE A 70 -5.85 12.05 -7.84
C ILE A 70 -6.54 13.42 -7.82
N ARG A 71 -6.56 14.14 -8.95
CA ARG A 71 -7.24 15.44 -9.06
C ARG A 71 -8.75 15.36 -8.78
N LYS A 72 -9.37 14.21 -9.07
CA LYS A 72 -10.79 13.96 -8.84
C LYS A 72 -11.09 13.64 -7.36
N TYR A 73 -10.32 12.74 -6.74
CA TYR A 73 -10.61 12.22 -5.41
C TYR A 73 -9.85 12.91 -4.27
N VAL A 74 -8.81 13.69 -4.58
CA VAL A 74 -8.01 14.48 -3.64
C VAL A 74 -7.97 15.93 -4.15
N PRO A 75 -9.11 16.64 -4.09
CA PRO A 75 -9.29 17.94 -4.76
C PRO A 75 -8.35 19.03 -4.26
N GLU A 76 -7.84 18.95 -3.03
CA GLU A 76 -6.81 19.83 -2.49
C GLU A 76 -5.48 19.78 -3.29
N LEU A 77 -5.20 18.66 -3.96
CA LEU A 77 -4.02 18.50 -4.83
C LEU A 77 -4.34 18.79 -6.31
N LYS A 78 -5.58 19.20 -6.65
CA LYS A 78 -6.03 19.36 -8.05
C LYS A 78 -5.17 20.31 -8.88
N LYS A 79 -4.50 21.29 -8.27
CA LYS A 79 -3.64 22.29 -8.95
C LYS A 79 -2.16 21.90 -8.98
N TYR A 80 -1.76 20.77 -8.41
CA TYR A 80 -0.36 20.33 -8.47
C TYR A 80 0.05 19.99 -9.92
N PRO A 81 1.29 20.31 -10.34
CA PRO A 81 1.83 19.81 -11.60
C PRO A 81 1.87 18.28 -11.62
N SER A 82 1.68 17.66 -12.80
CA SER A 82 1.67 16.20 -12.95
C SER A 82 2.97 15.55 -12.45
N ASP A 83 4.11 16.24 -12.57
CA ASP A 83 5.42 15.77 -12.08
C ASP A 83 5.44 15.52 -10.56
N TYR A 84 4.63 16.25 -9.79
CA TYR A 84 4.60 16.20 -8.33
C TYR A 84 3.33 15.58 -7.76
N ILE A 85 2.28 15.35 -8.56
CA ILE A 85 0.97 14.97 -8.01
C ILE A 85 0.97 13.62 -7.26
N TYR A 86 1.83 12.69 -7.67
CA TYR A 86 2.03 11.40 -7.00
C TYR A 86 3.04 11.45 -5.84
N GLU A 87 3.81 12.53 -5.73
CA GLU A 87 4.87 12.71 -4.74
C GLU A 87 4.95 14.18 -4.27
N PRO A 88 3.85 14.73 -3.72
CA PRO A 88 3.72 16.17 -3.46
C PRO A 88 4.75 16.69 -2.45
N TRP A 89 5.33 15.81 -1.63
CA TRP A 89 6.43 16.14 -0.71
C TRP A 89 7.74 16.50 -1.40
N LYS A 90 7.93 16.14 -2.68
CA LYS A 90 9.10 16.58 -3.47
C LYS A 90 8.89 17.93 -4.15
N ALA A 91 7.66 18.46 -4.17
CA ALA A 91 7.40 19.77 -4.77
C ALA A 91 8.11 20.88 -3.98
N PRO A 92 8.86 21.77 -4.64
CA PRO A 92 9.42 22.96 -4.00
C PRO A 92 8.32 23.80 -3.33
N LYS A 93 8.65 24.51 -2.25
CA LYS A 93 7.66 25.32 -1.51
C LYS A 93 6.93 26.31 -2.41
N SER A 94 7.63 26.91 -3.37
CA SER A 94 7.05 27.84 -4.36
C SER A 94 5.96 27.18 -5.21
N ILE A 95 6.12 25.91 -5.60
CA ILE A 95 5.12 25.13 -6.35
C ILE A 95 3.93 24.80 -5.45
N GLN A 96 4.17 24.39 -4.20
CA GLN A 96 3.10 24.12 -3.23
C GLN A 96 2.24 25.36 -2.99
N THR A 97 2.87 26.53 -2.80
CA THR A 97 2.17 27.80 -2.64
C THR A 97 1.37 28.17 -3.89
N LYS A 98 1.94 28.03 -5.09
CA LYS A 98 1.23 28.27 -6.36
C LYS A 98 0.04 27.33 -6.58
N ALA A 99 0.17 26.07 -6.17
CA ALA A 99 -0.92 25.09 -6.21
C ALA A 99 -2.00 25.37 -5.15
N GLY A 100 -1.73 26.25 -4.17
CA GLY A 100 -2.67 26.58 -3.10
C GLY A 100 -2.84 25.48 -2.06
N CYS A 101 -1.94 24.49 -2.02
CA CYS A 101 -1.95 23.44 -1.01
C CYS A 101 -0.51 23.13 -0.58
N ILE A 102 -0.26 23.26 0.72
CA ILE A 102 1.04 23.02 1.34
C ILE A 102 1.00 21.68 2.07
N VAL A 103 1.98 20.81 1.81
CA VAL A 103 2.12 19.54 2.51
C VAL A 103 2.44 19.79 3.99
N GLY A 104 1.69 19.15 4.87
CA GLY A 104 1.66 19.35 6.32
C GLY A 104 0.66 20.40 6.81
N ILE A 105 -0.03 21.11 5.91
CA ILE A 105 -1.07 22.09 6.27
C ILE A 105 -2.38 21.77 5.53
N GLY A 106 -2.37 21.88 4.19
CA GLY A 106 -3.55 21.63 3.34
C GLY A 106 -3.66 20.18 2.86
N TYR A 107 -2.61 19.38 3.03
CA TYR A 107 -2.57 17.95 2.74
C TYR A 107 -1.59 17.29 3.72
N PRO A 108 -1.86 16.10 4.29
CA PRO A 108 -0.99 15.49 5.28
C PRO A 108 0.42 15.19 4.75
N LYS A 109 1.41 15.20 5.65
CA LYS A 109 2.71 14.58 5.38
C LYS A 109 2.51 13.08 5.21
N ARG A 110 3.31 12.45 4.33
CA ARG A 110 3.33 10.98 4.21
C ARG A 110 3.65 10.36 5.57
N ILE A 111 2.87 9.36 5.97
CA ILE A 111 2.98 8.70 7.28
C ILE A 111 4.21 7.78 7.38
N VAL A 112 4.70 7.28 6.25
CA VAL A 112 5.88 6.42 6.14
C VAL A 112 6.68 6.75 4.87
N ASP A 113 7.95 6.35 4.86
CA ASP A 113 8.81 6.42 3.67
C ASP A 113 8.85 5.06 2.97
N HIS A 114 8.07 4.93 1.89
CA HIS A 114 7.93 3.68 1.13
C HIS A 114 9.28 3.06 0.79
N ASP A 115 10.25 3.84 0.29
CA ASP A 115 11.54 3.35 -0.21
C ASP A 115 12.41 2.69 0.87
N LYS A 116 12.13 3.00 2.15
CA LYS A 116 12.77 2.40 3.32
C LYS A 116 11.94 1.24 3.85
N ILE A 117 10.68 1.49 4.19
CA ILE A 117 9.86 0.56 4.98
C ILE A 117 9.54 -0.73 4.21
N HIS A 118 9.39 -0.68 2.88
CA HIS A 118 9.09 -1.89 2.12
C HIS A 118 10.25 -2.88 2.14
N LYS A 119 11.50 -2.40 2.21
CA LYS A 119 12.70 -3.25 2.29
C LYS A 119 12.77 -3.95 3.64
N GLU A 120 12.50 -3.21 4.72
CA GLU A 120 12.40 -3.77 6.07
C GLU A 120 11.27 -4.81 6.14
N ASN A 121 10.11 -4.51 5.57
CA ASN A 121 8.97 -5.41 5.56
C ASN A 121 9.22 -6.68 4.73
N ILE A 122 10.00 -6.62 3.64
CA ILE A 122 10.45 -7.82 2.91
C ILE A 122 11.30 -8.73 3.80
N GLN A 123 12.16 -8.15 4.65
CA GLN A 123 12.96 -8.94 5.61
C GLN A 123 12.06 -9.60 6.67
N LYS A 124 11.08 -8.86 7.21
CA LYS A 124 10.08 -9.41 8.14
C LYS A 124 9.27 -10.55 7.50
N MET A 125 8.87 -10.41 6.23
CA MET A 125 8.19 -11.48 5.47
C MET A 125 9.08 -12.72 5.33
N SER A 126 10.37 -12.54 4.98
CA SER A 126 11.33 -13.63 4.88
C SER A 126 11.45 -14.41 6.20
N LEU A 127 11.55 -13.68 7.32
CA LEU A 127 11.61 -14.27 8.66
C LEU A 127 10.32 -15.01 9.02
N ALA A 128 9.15 -14.40 8.79
CA ALA A 128 7.86 -15.03 9.04
C ALA A 128 7.68 -16.33 8.24
N TYR A 129 8.11 -16.34 6.97
CA TYR A 129 8.09 -17.53 6.13
C TYR A 129 9.05 -18.62 6.62
N LYS A 130 10.25 -18.26 7.07
CA LYS A 130 11.19 -19.20 7.70
C LYS A 130 10.55 -19.83 8.94
N ASN A 131 10.03 -19.02 9.86
CA ASN A 131 9.40 -19.50 11.10
C ASN A 131 8.20 -20.42 10.80
N ASN A 132 7.38 -20.09 9.79
CA ASN A 132 6.25 -20.93 9.40
C ASN A 132 6.67 -22.27 8.79
N ARG A 133 7.79 -22.32 8.04
CA ARG A 133 8.36 -23.59 7.54
C ARG A 133 8.86 -24.46 8.70
N GLU A 134 9.56 -23.88 9.65
CA GLU A 134 10.07 -24.59 10.84
C GLU A 134 8.93 -25.15 11.70
N LYS A 135 7.90 -24.34 11.99
CA LYS A 135 6.70 -24.79 12.70
C LYS A 135 5.98 -25.94 12.00
N LYS A 136 5.88 -25.90 10.66
CA LYS A 136 5.29 -26.99 9.87
C LYS A 136 6.14 -28.26 9.92
N ALA A 137 7.47 -28.14 9.92
CA ALA A 137 8.37 -29.28 10.04
C ALA A 137 8.25 -29.99 11.40
N MET A 138 8.14 -29.24 12.49
CA MET A 138 7.97 -29.81 13.85
C MET A 138 6.64 -30.54 14.06
N LYS A 139 5.57 -30.12 13.36
CA LYS A 139 4.24 -30.72 13.47
C LYS A 139 4.04 -31.98 12.62
N ARG A 140 4.98 -32.34 11.74
CA ARG A 140 4.89 -33.58 10.97
C ARG A 140 5.26 -34.76 11.89
N PRO A 141 4.38 -35.75 12.10
CA PRO A 141 4.73 -36.92 12.87
C PRO A 141 5.94 -37.62 12.22
N ARG A 142 6.90 -38.07 13.04
CA ARG A 142 7.97 -38.96 12.57
C ARG A 142 7.30 -40.29 12.21
N SER A 143 7.22 -40.58 10.91
CA SER A 143 6.88 -41.91 10.40
C SER A 143 7.92 -42.93 10.81
#